data_AF-A0A6A6V8Z1-F1
#
_entry.id   AF-A0A6A6V8Z1-F1
#
_cell.length_a   1.000
_cell.length_b   1.000
_cell.length_c   1.000
_cell.angle_alpha   90.00
_cell.angle_beta   90.00
_cell.angle_gamma   90.00
#
_symmetry.space_group_name_H-M   'P 1'
#
loop_
_entity.id
_entity.type
_entity.pdbx_description
1 polymer ?
#
loop_
_entity_poly.entity_id
_entity_poly.type
_entity_poly.pdbx_seq_one_letter_code
_entity_poly.pdbx_strand_id
1 'polypeptide(L)'
;MSLFDLPPEILLQVFNDVGSDFFQSDISRLTGFEKWKRRGTTCDPQDRERGRWSNHLNYSLLELAGPMQKSPKLCTLRIRAFSEMNPRDHRVGRRDYLYLYAVHHLLTAAFLSNLTNLSLDLCGTRLCPRGRQENNEAVKGHTCPLVAGLLGTLRCLRLRLRRICPDALRPWKHLEGTKLPLEEALVNLSLTNESPLVTAAGHATRCGGTSVGEFLQRKADMEAQAHILATLMATPRKVRILTHTLPSMEMRAFDVLSGRTMALAEGSDWGDDGEGFEEEVSDEESEISDLSWDDDG
;
A
#
# COMPACT_ATOMS: atom_id res chain seq x y z
N MET A 1 9.27 11.15 -18.01
CA MET A 1 8.61 11.88 -16.91
C MET A 1 9.70 12.61 -16.20
N SER A 2 9.57 13.94 -16.10
CA SER A 2 10.62 14.76 -15.53
C SER A 2 10.66 14.44 -14.05
N LEU A 3 11.86 14.41 -13.45
CA LEU A 3 11.99 14.38 -12.00
C LEU A 3 11.13 15.50 -11.38
N PHE A 4 10.96 16.62 -12.09
CA PHE A 4 10.15 17.80 -11.71
C PHE A 4 8.62 17.61 -11.74
N ASP A 5 8.10 16.44 -12.12
CA ASP A 5 6.65 16.14 -12.05
C ASP A 5 6.25 15.46 -10.71
N LEU A 6 7.24 15.19 -9.84
CA LEU A 6 7.01 14.72 -8.48
C LEU A 6 6.67 15.91 -7.57
N PRO A 7 5.79 15.73 -6.57
CA PRO A 7 5.60 16.74 -5.53
C PRO A 7 6.96 17.18 -4.95
N PRO A 8 7.17 18.48 -4.65
CA PRO A 8 8.46 19.03 -4.19
C PRO A 8 9.08 18.26 -3.01
N GLU A 9 8.23 17.65 -2.19
CA GLU A 9 8.59 16.86 -1.02
C GLU A 9 9.27 15.54 -1.42
N ILE A 10 8.84 14.90 -2.52
CA ILE A 10 9.47 13.68 -3.04
C ILE A 10 10.78 14.01 -3.75
N LEU A 11 10.85 15.15 -4.45
CA LEU A 11 12.09 15.66 -5.03
C LEU A 11 13.17 15.90 -3.97
N LEU A 12 12.80 16.57 -2.89
CA LEU A 12 13.71 16.85 -1.77
C LEU A 12 14.15 15.58 -1.04
N GLN A 13 13.26 14.58 -0.91
CA GLN A 13 13.60 13.28 -0.32
C GLN A 13 14.61 12.52 -1.21
N VAL A 14 14.39 12.51 -2.53
CA VAL A 14 15.32 11.90 -3.49
C VAL A 14 16.67 12.64 -3.53
N PHE A 15 16.68 13.96 -3.43
CA PHE A 15 17.93 14.74 -3.35
C PHE A 15 18.71 14.52 -2.04
N ASN A 16 18.01 14.32 -0.92
CA ASN A 16 18.61 14.03 0.38
C ASN A 16 19.14 12.59 0.48
N ASP A 17 18.45 11.62 -0.13
CA ASP A 17 18.78 10.20 -0.03
C ASP A 17 19.87 9.76 -1.02
N VAL A 18 19.97 10.40 -2.18
CA VAL A 18 20.90 10.02 -3.27
C VAL A 18 22.15 10.91 -3.30
N GLY A 19 22.10 12.11 -2.71
CA GLY A 19 23.17 13.10 -2.73
C GLY A 19 23.26 13.86 -4.06
N SER A 20 23.60 15.16 -4.00
CA SER A 20 23.70 16.05 -5.17
C SER A 20 24.65 15.54 -6.26
N ASP A 21 25.64 14.76 -5.87
CA ASP A 21 26.77 14.32 -6.71
C ASP A 21 26.32 13.32 -7.78
N PHE A 22 25.25 12.57 -7.51
CA PHE A 22 24.65 11.64 -8.47
C PHE A 22 24.07 12.36 -9.69
N PHE A 23 23.44 13.52 -9.49
CA PHE A 23 22.81 14.29 -10.57
C PHE A 23 23.79 15.24 -11.28
N GLN A 24 24.89 15.62 -10.61
CA GLN A 24 25.97 16.37 -11.24
C GLN A 24 26.71 15.55 -12.31
N SER A 25 26.71 14.22 -12.19
CA SER A 25 27.39 13.34 -13.14
C SER A 25 26.73 13.31 -14.53
N ASP A 26 25.43 13.59 -14.63
CA ASP A 26 24.70 13.56 -15.89
C ASP A 26 23.37 14.33 -15.78
N ILE A 27 23.42 15.62 -16.13
CA ILE A 27 22.29 16.55 -16.06
C ILE A 27 21.22 16.26 -17.13
N SER A 28 21.53 15.46 -18.15
CA SER A 28 20.57 15.10 -19.22
C SER A 28 19.43 14.21 -18.71
N ARG A 29 19.61 13.60 -17.53
CA ARG A 29 18.59 12.88 -16.76
C ARG A 29 17.44 13.78 -16.28
N LEU A 30 17.61 15.10 -16.35
CA LEU A 30 16.63 16.11 -15.94
C LEU A 30 15.87 16.77 -17.11
N THR A 31 16.19 16.49 -18.38
CA THR A 31 15.64 17.23 -19.53
C THR A 31 14.84 16.36 -20.49
N GLY A 32 13.53 16.60 -20.62
CA GLY A 32 12.69 15.93 -21.63
C GLY A 32 11.22 16.36 -21.77
N PHE A 33 10.78 17.46 -21.15
CA PHE A 33 9.36 17.69 -20.86
C PHE A 33 8.63 18.77 -21.69
N GLU A 34 9.29 19.38 -22.67
CA GLU A 34 8.65 20.45 -23.46
C GLU A 34 7.85 19.98 -24.69
N LYS A 35 7.84 18.69 -25.04
CA LYS A 35 7.25 18.19 -26.31
C LYS A 35 5.93 17.43 -26.16
N TRP A 36 5.08 17.78 -25.21
CA TRP A 36 3.79 17.11 -24.94
C TRP A 36 2.57 17.77 -25.58
N LYS A 37 2.72 18.37 -26.76
CA LYS A 37 1.58 18.85 -27.56
C LYS A 37 1.51 18.14 -28.91
N ARG A 38 0.43 17.35 -29.06
CA ARG A 38 -0.25 16.97 -30.32
C ARG A 38 0.31 15.72 -31.04
N ARG A 39 -0.46 14.62 -31.05
CA ARG A 39 -1.31 14.14 -32.18
C ARG A 39 -1.85 12.74 -31.88
N GLY A 40 -3.12 12.53 -32.19
CA GLY A 40 -3.80 11.24 -32.09
C GLY A 40 -3.62 10.40 -33.36
N THR A 41 -3.53 9.09 -33.16
CA THR A 41 -3.97 8.02 -34.08
C THR A 41 -3.91 6.67 -33.34
N THR A 42 -5.06 6.00 -33.27
CA THR A 42 -5.39 4.54 -33.30
C THR A 42 -4.55 3.44 -32.62
N CYS A 43 -3.50 3.78 -31.89
CA CYS A 43 -2.94 3.01 -30.76
C CYS A 43 -2.31 4.10 -29.91
N ASP A 44 -2.94 4.50 -28.80
CA ASP A 44 -2.58 5.76 -28.13
C ASP A 44 -1.07 5.76 -27.85
N PRO A 45 -0.28 6.66 -28.47
CA PRO A 45 1.15 6.80 -28.16
C PRO A 45 1.38 6.96 -26.66
N GLN A 46 0.38 7.52 -25.96
CA GLN A 46 0.37 7.62 -24.50
C GLN A 46 0.42 6.26 -23.81
N ASP A 47 -0.22 5.20 -24.31
CA ASP A 47 -0.19 3.87 -23.67
C ASP A 47 1.20 3.23 -23.76
N ARG A 48 1.91 3.43 -24.87
CA ARG A 48 3.30 2.97 -25.02
C ARG A 48 4.25 3.74 -24.11
N GLU A 49 4.10 5.05 -24.01
CA GLU A 49 4.92 5.88 -23.12
C GLU A 49 4.64 5.56 -21.64
N ARG A 50 3.36 5.41 -21.29
CA ARG A 50 2.88 4.92 -20.00
C ARG A 50 3.55 3.59 -19.65
N GLY A 51 3.47 2.60 -20.53
CA GLY A 51 4.10 1.29 -20.33
C GLY A 51 5.63 1.38 -20.16
N ARG A 52 6.31 2.23 -20.94
CA ARG A 52 7.75 2.48 -20.77
C ARG A 52 8.08 3.11 -19.42
N TRP A 53 7.29 4.07 -18.97
CA TRP A 53 7.47 4.70 -17.66
C TRP A 53 7.28 3.69 -16.53
N SER A 54 6.22 2.87 -16.54
CA SER A 54 6.04 1.84 -15.51
C SER A 54 7.19 0.85 -15.50
N ASN A 55 7.66 0.41 -16.67
CA ASN A 55 8.85 -0.44 -16.73
C ASN A 55 10.06 0.26 -16.11
N HIS A 56 10.34 1.50 -16.49
CA HIS A 56 11.48 2.25 -15.97
C HIS A 56 11.40 2.44 -14.46
N LEU A 57 10.26 2.88 -13.93
CA LEU A 57 10.01 3.01 -12.49
C LEU A 57 10.31 1.69 -11.77
N ASN A 58 9.74 0.58 -12.23
CA ASN A 58 9.93 -0.72 -11.59
C ASN A 58 11.37 -1.23 -11.69
N TYR A 59 12.09 -0.93 -12.79
CA TYR A 59 13.53 -1.20 -12.86
C TYR A 59 14.32 -0.36 -11.86
N SER A 60 14.04 0.93 -11.72
CA SER A 60 14.70 1.77 -10.71
C SER A 60 14.41 1.29 -9.28
N LEU A 61 13.19 0.83 -9.00
CA LEU A 61 12.86 0.19 -7.71
C LEU A 61 13.69 -1.09 -7.47
N LEU A 62 13.96 -1.88 -8.51
CA LEU A 62 14.86 -3.03 -8.39
C LEU A 62 16.30 -2.60 -8.07
N GLU A 63 16.81 -1.57 -8.74
CA GLU A 63 18.17 -1.07 -8.52
C GLU A 63 18.38 -0.53 -7.11
N LEU A 64 17.34 0.04 -6.48
CA LEU A 64 17.38 0.52 -5.09
C LEU A 64 17.59 -0.59 -4.06
N ALA A 65 17.20 -1.83 -4.35
CA ALA A 65 17.33 -2.95 -3.43
C ALA A 65 18.80 -3.20 -3.00
N GLY A 66 19.75 -3.04 -3.93
CA GLY A 66 21.18 -3.26 -3.66
C GLY A 66 21.77 -2.29 -2.63
N PRO A 67 21.66 -0.97 -2.83
CA PRO A 67 22.07 0.04 -1.84
C PRO A 67 21.36 -0.12 -0.48
N MET A 68 20.07 -0.47 -0.47
CA MET A 68 19.33 -0.68 0.78
C MET A 68 19.92 -1.80 1.63
N GLN A 69 20.26 -2.94 1.02
CA GLN A 69 20.89 -4.07 1.73
C GLN A 69 22.25 -3.71 2.35
N LYS A 70 22.97 -2.77 1.73
CA LYS A 70 24.30 -2.34 2.20
C LYS A 70 24.26 -1.23 3.23
N SER A 71 23.08 -0.69 3.55
CA SER A 71 22.93 0.43 4.47
C SER A 71 22.58 -0.08 5.87
N PRO A 72 23.56 -0.18 6.80
CA PRO A 72 23.27 -0.61 8.18
C PRO A 72 22.43 0.40 8.95
N LYS A 73 22.33 1.65 8.45
CA LYS A 73 21.56 2.74 9.06
C LYS A 73 20.11 2.80 8.57
N LEU A 74 19.74 2.03 7.54
CA LEU A 74 18.38 2.03 7.03
C LEU A 74 17.47 1.26 8.00
N CYS A 75 16.75 2.01 8.83
CA CYS A 75 15.81 1.45 9.81
C CYS A 75 14.34 1.68 9.45
N THR A 76 14.07 2.51 8.43
CA THR A 76 12.73 2.92 8.03
C THR A 76 12.57 2.82 6.52
N LEU A 77 11.50 2.15 6.08
CA LEU A 77 11.12 2.04 4.68
C LEU A 77 9.67 2.48 4.55
N ARG A 78 9.46 3.53 3.74
CA ARG A 78 8.14 4.05 3.44
C ARG A 78 7.92 4.08 1.94
N ILE A 79 6.89 3.39 1.47
CA ILE A 79 6.48 3.39 0.07
C ILE A 79 5.04 3.89 0.02
N ARG A 80 4.82 4.96 -0.75
CA ARG A 80 3.50 5.52 -1.03
C ARG A 80 3.25 5.47 -2.53
N ALA A 81 2.07 5.03 -2.93
CA ALA A 81 1.62 4.99 -4.31
C ALA A 81 0.24 5.62 -4.43
N PHE A 82 0.13 6.59 -5.34
CA PHE A 82 -1.07 7.37 -5.60
C PHE A 82 -1.71 6.96 -6.92
N SER A 83 -3.01 7.18 -7.04
CA SER A 83 -3.80 6.84 -8.23
C SER A 83 -3.38 7.73 -9.37
N GLU A 84 -2.98 7.10 -10.46
CA GLU A 84 -2.80 7.78 -11.74
C GLU A 84 -4.15 7.75 -12.47
N MET A 85 -4.83 8.91 -12.50
CA MET A 85 -6.06 9.08 -13.28
C MET A 85 -5.76 9.60 -14.66
N ASN A 86 -6.56 9.16 -15.64
CA ASN A 86 -6.45 9.69 -16.99
C ASN A 86 -7.03 11.12 -17.03
N PRO A 87 -6.21 12.15 -17.30
CA PRO A 87 -6.68 13.54 -17.25
C PRO A 87 -7.72 13.87 -18.33
N ARG A 88 -7.86 13.02 -19.36
CA ARG A 88 -8.80 13.22 -20.47
C ARG A 88 -10.10 12.46 -20.30
N ASP A 89 -10.10 11.39 -19.51
CA ASP A 89 -11.27 10.56 -19.32
C ASP A 89 -11.26 9.90 -17.94
N HIS A 90 -12.01 10.49 -17.02
CA HIS A 90 -12.17 10.01 -15.65
C HIS A 90 -12.97 8.70 -15.59
N ARG A 91 -13.57 8.25 -16.70
CA ARG A 91 -14.24 6.94 -16.82
C ARG A 91 -13.24 5.82 -17.08
N VAL A 92 -12.07 6.14 -17.63
CA VAL A 92 -10.98 5.16 -17.75
C VAL A 92 -10.51 4.85 -16.33
N GLY A 93 -10.63 3.57 -15.96
CA GLY A 93 -10.26 3.07 -14.65
C GLY A 93 -8.85 3.50 -14.21
N ARG A 94 -8.63 3.48 -12.89
CA ARG A 94 -7.34 3.84 -12.31
C ARG A 94 -6.26 2.94 -12.87
N ARG A 95 -5.14 3.53 -13.28
CA ARG A 95 -4.05 2.78 -13.85
C ARG A 95 -3.20 2.13 -12.76
N ASP A 96 -2.96 0.84 -12.90
CA ASP A 96 -1.98 0.12 -12.11
C ASP A 96 -0.59 0.20 -12.77
N TYR A 97 0.42 0.60 -12.00
CA TYR A 97 1.76 0.87 -12.53
C TYR A 97 2.90 0.25 -11.70
N LEU A 98 2.63 -0.22 -10.48
CA LEU A 98 3.62 -0.94 -9.69
C LEU A 98 3.54 -2.43 -9.98
N TYR A 99 4.71 -3.04 -10.17
CA TYR A 99 4.83 -4.46 -10.37
C TYR A 99 5.14 -5.17 -9.07
N LEU A 100 4.45 -6.31 -8.89
CA LEU A 100 4.58 -7.14 -7.69
C LEU A 100 6.03 -7.52 -7.43
N TYR A 101 6.78 -7.93 -8.46
CA TYR A 101 8.17 -8.35 -8.32
C TYR A 101 9.09 -7.23 -7.85
N ALA A 102 8.85 -5.98 -8.25
CA ALA A 102 9.67 -4.85 -7.84
C ALA A 102 9.50 -4.54 -6.35
N VAL A 103 8.23 -4.54 -5.89
CA VAL A 103 7.91 -4.38 -4.46
C VAL A 103 8.43 -5.57 -3.65
N HIS A 104 8.29 -6.80 -4.16
CA HIS A 104 8.85 -7.99 -3.52
C HIS A 104 10.36 -7.87 -3.34
N HIS A 105 11.09 -7.44 -4.37
CA HIS A 105 12.54 -7.31 -4.29
C HIS A 105 12.97 -6.28 -3.22
N LEU A 106 12.26 -5.16 -3.13
CA LEU A 106 12.49 -4.16 -2.08
C LEU A 106 12.23 -4.71 -0.69
N LEU A 107 11.14 -5.46 -0.49
CA LEU A 107 10.82 -6.06 0.82
C LEU A 107 11.80 -7.17 1.21
N THR A 108 12.24 -7.98 0.25
CA THR A 108 13.30 -8.96 0.48
C THR A 108 14.62 -8.29 0.83
N ALA A 109 14.97 -7.18 0.18
CA ALA A 109 16.12 -6.38 0.57
C ALA A 109 15.98 -5.80 1.97
N ALA A 110 14.78 -5.33 2.33
CA ALA A 110 14.47 -4.82 3.66
C ALA A 110 14.61 -5.90 4.75
N PHE A 111 14.23 -7.15 4.46
CA PHE A 111 14.41 -8.29 5.36
C PHE A 111 15.88 -8.54 5.71
N LEU A 112 16.79 -8.25 4.78
CA LEU A 112 18.23 -8.39 4.97
C LEU A 112 18.89 -7.18 5.64
N SER A 113 18.11 -6.15 6.01
CA SER A 113 18.59 -4.91 6.63
C SER A 113 18.14 -4.79 8.09
N ASN A 114 18.57 -3.73 8.77
CA ASN A 114 18.17 -3.42 10.16
C ASN A 114 16.79 -2.73 10.23
N LEU A 115 15.86 -3.12 9.37
CA LEU A 115 14.58 -2.45 9.25
C LEU A 115 13.74 -2.65 10.51
N THR A 116 13.30 -1.56 11.11
CA THR A 116 12.43 -1.56 12.29
C THR A 116 11.09 -0.87 12.02
N ASN A 117 10.95 -0.12 10.93
CA ASN A 117 9.73 0.61 10.60
C ASN A 117 9.36 0.38 9.13
N LEU A 118 8.19 -0.19 8.89
CA LEU A 118 7.67 -0.41 7.54
C LEU A 118 6.34 0.31 7.35
N SER A 119 6.25 1.14 6.32
CA SER A 119 5.00 1.78 5.91
C SER A 119 4.76 1.53 4.42
N LEU A 120 3.72 0.77 4.09
CA LEU A 120 3.27 0.50 2.72
C LEU A 120 1.89 1.09 2.53
N ASP A 121 1.81 2.21 1.84
CA ASP A 121 0.56 2.83 1.42
C ASP A 121 0.45 2.75 -0.10
N LEU A 122 -0.03 1.61 -0.58
CA LEU A 122 -0.13 1.28 -2.00
C LEU A 122 -1.59 1.27 -2.45
N CYS A 123 -2.48 2.03 -1.81
CA CYS A 123 -3.88 2.06 -2.20
C CYS A 123 -4.14 2.70 -3.57
N GLY A 124 -3.18 3.44 -4.13
CA GLY A 124 -3.34 4.05 -5.46
C GLY A 124 -3.11 3.15 -6.67
N THR A 125 -2.51 1.97 -6.48
CA THR A 125 -2.22 1.03 -7.55
C THR A 125 -2.37 -0.39 -7.04
N ARG A 126 -2.96 -1.28 -7.83
CA ARG A 126 -2.80 -2.71 -7.61
C ARG A 126 -1.39 -3.11 -8.03
N LEU A 127 -0.86 -4.16 -7.40
CA LEU A 127 0.42 -4.72 -7.80
C LEU A 127 0.19 -5.67 -8.98
N CYS A 128 0.69 -5.30 -10.15
CA CYS A 128 0.50 -6.11 -11.35
C CYS A 128 1.50 -7.27 -11.38
N PRO A 129 1.08 -8.47 -11.83
CA PRO A 129 2.01 -9.49 -12.27
C PRO A 129 2.75 -9.01 -13.54
N ARG A 130 3.99 -9.45 -13.76
CA ARG A 130 4.78 -9.01 -14.92
C ARG A 130 4.31 -9.73 -16.20
N GLY A 131 3.40 -9.09 -16.93
CA GLY A 131 3.08 -9.46 -18.32
C GLY A 131 2.27 -10.74 -18.50
N ARG A 132 1.73 -10.89 -19.72
CA ARG A 132 0.82 -11.96 -20.18
C ARG A 132 1.49 -13.34 -20.37
N GLN A 133 2.73 -13.50 -19.93
CA GLN A 133 3.63 -14.60 -20.34
C GLN A 133 4.26 -15.36 -19.16
N GLU A 134 3.70 -15.24 -17.97
CA GLU A 134 3.92 -16.22 -16.91
C GLU A 134 2.76 -17.22 -16.94
N ASN A 135 2.76 -18.07 -17.98
CA ASN A 135 1.96 -19.30 -18.01
C ASN A 135 2.46 -20.35 -16.98
N ASN A 136 3.43 -19.98 -16.14
CA ASN A 136 3.81 -20.74 -14.99
C ASN A 136 2.91 -20.34 -13.83
N GLU A 137 2.25 -21.32 -13.21
CA GLU A 137 1.46 -21.23 -11.98
C GLU A 137 2.22 -20.64 -10.76
N ALA A 138 3.43 -20.11 -10.95
CA ALA A 138 4.44 -19.82 -9.95
C ALA A 138 4.43 -18.41 -9.36
N VAL A 139 3.65 -17.45 -9.89
CA VAL A 139 3.48 -16.14 -9.24
C VAL A 139 2.01 -15.86 -8.90
N LYS A 140 1.37 -16.84 -8.23
CA LYS A 140 0.19 -16.61 -7.38
C LYS A 140 0.57 -15.97 -6.03
N GLY A 141 1.72 -15.31 -5.96
CA GLY A 141 2.18 -14.64 -4.75
C GLY A 141 1.43 -13.32 -4.54
N HIS A 142 1.15 -12.99 -3.29
CA HIS A 142 0.81 -11.63 -2.88
C HIS A 142 1.87 -11.15 -1.89
N THR A 143 1.86 -9.86 -1.57
CA THR A 143 2.91 -9.24 -0.75
C THR A 143 2.80 -9.58 0.74
N CYS A 144 1.64 -10.05 1.19
CA CYS A 144 1.37 -10.29 2.62
C CYS A 144 2.34 -11.27 3.30
N PRO A 145 2.73 -12.44 2.71
CA PRO A 145 3.65 -13.37 3.36
C PRO A 145 5.07 -12.79 3.52
N LEU A 146 5.47 -11.88 2.62
CA LEU A 146 6.75 -11.16 2.74
C LEU A 146 6.69 -10.14 3.88
N VAL A 147 5.57 -9.41 4.01
CA VAL A 147 5.35 -8.50 5.14
C VAL A 147 5.36 -9.28 6.46
N ALA A 148 4.69 -10.43 6.52
CA ALA A 148 4.73 -11.33 7.67
C ALA A 148 6.14 -11.77 8.05
N GLY A 149 6.99 -12.03 7.06
CA GLY A 149 8.40 -12.38 7.29
C GLY A 149 9.18 -11.26 8.00
N LEU A 150 8.78 -10.00 7.84
CA LEU A 150 9.44 -8.85 8.46
C LEU A 150 9.03 -8.64 9.93
N LEU A 151 7.92 -9.22 10.40
CA LEU A 151 7.37 -8.95 11.74
C LEU A 151 8.35 -9.23 12.89
N GLY A 152 9.29 -10.17 12.71
CA GLY A 152 10.32 -10.47 13.71
C GLY A 152 11.36 -9.35 13.91
N THR A 153 11.41 -8.37 13.00
CA THR A 153 12.39 -7.27 13.02
C THR A 153 11.75 -5.90 13.25
N LEU A 154 10.46 -5.77 12.93
CA LEU A 154 9.74 -4.50 12.97
C LEU A 154 9.32 -4.12 14.39
N ARG A 155 9.43 -2.82 14.71
CA ARG A 155 8.79 -2.12 15.82
C ARG A 155 7.49 -1.44 15.39
N CYS A 156 7.43 -0.91 14.17
CA CYS A 156 6.24 -0.27 13.62
C CYS A 156 5.89 -0.81 12.23
N LEU A 157 4.62 -1.17 12.04
CA LEU A 157 4.05 -1.63 10.78
C LEU A 157 2.82 -0.78 10.43
N ARG A 158 2.80 -0.19 9.23
CA ARG A 158 1.64 0.52 8.67
C ARG A 158 1.33 -0.01 7.28
N LEU A 159 0.12 -0.54 7.07
CA LEU A 159 -0.28 -1.14 5.81
C LEU A 159 -1.57 -0.53 5.29
N ARG A 160 -1.58 -0.22 4.01
CA ARG A 160 -2.78 0.13 3.25
C ARG A 160 -2.57 -0.31 1.81
N LEU A 161 -3.22 -1.41 1.42
CA LEU A 161 -3.02 -2.06 0.13
C LEU A 161 -4.38 -2.29 -0.52
N ARG A 162 -4.47 -2.24 -1.86
CA ARG A 162 -5.71 -2.63 -2.56
C ARG A 162 -6.08 -4.09 -2.39
N ARG A 163 -5.07 -4.95 -2.22
CA ARG A 163 -5.20 -6.38 -1.96
C ARG A 163 -4.41 -6.74 -0.72
N ILE A 164 -5.10 -7.16 0.33
CA ILE A 164 -4.51 -7.56 1.60
C ILE A 164 -5.30 -8.73 2.19
N CYS A 165 -4.62 -9.63 2.89
CA CYS A 165 -5.24 -10.71 3.64
C CYS A 165 -4.63 -10.82 5.04
N PRO A 166 -5.26 -11.56 5.96
CA PRO A 166 -4.77 -11.74 7.33
C PRO A 166 -3.33 -12.26 7.41
N ASP A 167 -2.85 -13.01 6.40
CA ASP A 167 -1.47 -13.50 6.37
C ASP A 167 -0.42 -12.38 6.45
N ALA A 168 -0.77 -11.11 6.21
CA ALA A 168 0.14 -9.98 6.40
C ALA A 168 0.56 -9.78 7.87
N LEU A 169 -0.31 -10.21 8.80
CA LEU A 169 -0.15 -10.08 10.24
C LEU A 169 0.21 -11.42 10.91
N ARG A 170 0.42 -12.49 10.13
CA ARG A 170 0.69 -13.83 10.65
C ARG A 170 2.20 -14.07 10.77
N PRO A 171 2.77 -14.18 11.98
CA PRO A 171 4.19 -14.46 12.14
C PRO A 171 4.56 -15.83 11.58
N TRP A 172 5.80 -15.98 11.13
CA TRP A 172 6.28 -17.27 10.63
C TRP A 172 6.40 -18.29 11.77
N LYS A 173 6.15 -19.56 11.47
CA LYS A 173 6.17 -20.67 12.44
C LYS A 173 7.49 -20.81 13.21
N HIS A 174 8.62 -20.42 12.64
CA HIS A 174 9.92 -20.49 13.34
C HIS A 174 10.08 -19.44 14.44
N LEU A 175 9.19 -18.44 14.50
CA LEU A 175 9.10 -17.48 15.59
C LEU A 175 8.16 -17.97 16.72
N GLU A 176 7.61 -19.18 16.62
CA GLU A 176 6.80 -19.78 17.68
C GLU A 176 7.58 -19.83 19.00
N GLY A 177 7.02 -19.21 20.04
CA GLY A 177 7.62 -19.10 21.37
C GLY A 177 8.47 -17.83 21.62
N THR A 178 8.80 -17.06 20.58
CA THR A 178 9.51 -15.78 20.75
C THR A 178 8.53 -14.62 20.65
N LYS A 179 8.59 -13.70 21.62
CA LYS A 179 7.80 -12.46 21.58
C LYS A 179 8.38 -11.52 20.51
N LEU A 180 7.50 -10.95 19.68
CA LEU A 180 7.89 -10.04 18.60
C LEU A 180 8.28 -8.66 19.17
N PRO A 181 9.29 -7.98 18.60
CA PRO A 181 9.66 -6.61 19.00
C PRO A 181 8.68 -5.54 18.52
N LEU A 182 7.63 -5.96 17.80
CA LEU A 182 6.60 -5.07 17.25
C LEU A 182 5.85 -4.38 18.39
N GLU A 183 5.76 -3.06 18.32
CA GLU A 183 5.05 -2.18 19.25
C GLU A 183 3.77 -1.63 18.62
N GLU A 184 3.82 -1.33 17.32
CA GLU A 184 2.72 -0.71 16.59
C GLU A 184 2.39 -1.47 15.30
N ALA A 185 1.11 -1.77 15.10
CA ALA A 185 0.58 -2.36 13.87
C ALA A 185 -0.72 -1.65 13.46
N LEU A 186 -0.70 -0.97 12.31
CA LEU A 186 -1.85 -0.28 11.75
C LEU A 186 -2.17 -0.87 10.38
N VAL A 187 -3.39 -1.33 10.18
CA VAL A 187 -3.88 -1.80 8.88
C VAL A 187 -5.09 -0.98 8.48
N ASN A 188 -4.96 -0.21 7.40
CA ASN A 188 -6.04 0.55 6.83
C ASN A 188 -6.66 -0.21 5.66
N LEU A 189 -7.89 -0.70 5.87
CA LEU A 189 -8.70 -1.37 4.87
C LEU A 189 -9.51 -0.38 4.02
N SER A 190 -9.64 0.88 4.44
CA SER A 190 -10.28 1.92 3.64
C SER A 190 -9.40 2.35 2.46
N LEU A 191 -9.99 2.52 1.28
CA LEU A 191 -9.37 3.13 0.10
C LEU A 191 -9.82 4.59 -0.14
N THR A 192 -10.55 5.21 0.81
CA THR A 192 -11.03 6.62 0.76
C THR A 192 -9.91 7.63 1.08
N ASN A 193 -10.06 8.90 0.70
CA ASN A 193 -9.07 9.95 1.02
C ASN A 193 -7.66 9.70 0.47
N GLU A 194 -7.56 8.87 -0.57
CA GLU A 194 -6.30 8.69 -1.29
C GLU A 194 -5.93 9.94 -2.11
N SER A 195 -6.93 10.57 -2.72
CA SER A 195 -6.78 11.79 -3.51
C SER A 195 -8.11 12.56 -3.49
N PRO A 196 -8.11 13.90 -3.44
CA PRO A 196 -9.32 14.72 -3.54
C PRO A 196 -10.15 14.46 -4.80
N LEU A 197 -9.50 13.91 -5.83
CA LEU A 197 -10.12 13.60 -7.12
C LEU A 197 -10.81 12.22 -7.13
N VAL A 198 -10.61 11.40 -6.11
CA VAL A 198 -11.19 10.06 -5.99
C VAL A 198 -12.42 10.13 -5.09
N THR A 199 -13.61 10.06 -5.72
CA THR A 199 -14.89 10.09 -5.02
C THR A 199 -15.46 8.70 -4.71
N ALA A 200 -14.89 7.66 -5.33
CA ALA A 200 -15.31 6.29 -5.09
C ALA A 200 -14.72 5.77 -3.78
N ALA A 201 -15.62 5.46 -2.85
CA ALA A 201 -15.30 4.72 -1.66
C ALA A 201 -15.22 3.23 -1.96
N GLY A 202 -14.25 2.58 -1.35
CA GLY A 202 -14.09 1.15 -1.46
C GLY A 202 -13.14 0.64 -0.41
N HIS A 203 -13.19 -0.66 -0.15
CA HIS A 203 -12.32 -1.31 0.80
C HIS A 203 -11.30 -2.21 0.09
N ALA A 204 -10.23 -2.53 0.81
CA ALA A 204 -9.24 -3.48 0.36
C ALA A 204 -9.87 -4.86 0.11
N THR A 205 -9.45 -5.50 -0.97
CA THR A 205 -9.92 -6.84 -1.36
C THR A 205 -9.00 -7.94 -0.83
N ARG A 206 -9.52 -9.16 -0.65
CA ARG A 206 -8.69 -10.30 -0.22
C ARG A 206 -7.73 -10.72 -1.34
N CYS A 207 -6.51 -11.11 -0.97
CA CYS A 207 -5.59 -11.75 -1.92
C CYS A 207 -6.19 -13.07 -2.44
N GLY A 208 -6.17 -13.29 -3.76
CA GLY A 208 -6.52 -14.58 -4.38
C GLY A 208 -8.02 -14.94 -4.45
N GLY A 209 -8.93 -14.09 -3.97
CA GLY A 209 -10.39 -14.35 -4.01
C GLY A 209 -11.10 -13.69 -5.19
N THR A 210 -12.20 -14.29 -5.65
CA THR A 210 -13.22 -13.62 -6.47
C THR A 210 -13.99 -12.65 -5.59
N SER A 211 -14.23 -11.44 -6.08
CA SER A 211 -14.65 -10.23 -5.35
C SER A 211 -16.07 -10.25 -4.76
N VAL A 212 -16.73 -11.40 -4.68
CA VAL A 212 -18.16 -11.47 -4.32
C VAL A 212 -18.33 -11.98 -2.89
N GLY A 213 -18.74 -11.06 -1.99
CA GLY A 213 -19.09 -11.31 -0.58
C GLY A 213 -17.92 -11.30 0.42
N GLU A 214 -18.15 -11.13 1.72
CA GLU A 214 -18.72 -9.96 2.40
C GLU A 214 -17.53 -9.17 2.97
N PHE A 215 -17.49 -7.85 2.84
CA PHE A 215 -16.46 -7.03 3.48
C PHE A 215 -16.36 -7.31 5.00
N LEU A 216 -17.50 -7.60 5.64
CA LEU A 216 -17.60 -7.94 7.06
C LEU A 216 -16.76 -9.16 7.44
N GLN A 217 -16.85 -10.25 6.68
CA GLN A 217 -16.01 -11.43 6.94
C GLN A 217 -14.51 -11.10 6.78
N ARG A 218 -14.14 -10.28 5.79
CA ARG A 218 -12.74 -9.86 5.59
C ARG A 218 -12.24 -8.98 6.74
N LYS A 219 -13.07 -8.06 7.22
CA LYS A 219 -12.82 -7.22 8.39
C LYS A 219 -12.62 -8.11 9.62
N ALA A 220 -13.56 -9.01 9.91
CA ALA A 220 -13.50 -9.93 11.03
C ALA A 220 -12.27 -10.85 10.98
N ASP A 221 -11.93 -11.41 9.82
CA ASP A 221 -10.73 -12.23 9.62
C ASP A 221 -9.44 -11.43 9.95
N MET A 222 -9.39 -10.16 9.53
CA MET A 222 -8.24 -9.29 9.79
C MET A 222 -8.15 -8.91 11.27
N GLU A 223 -9.27 -8.57 11.91
CA GLU A 223 -9.35 -8.27 13.34
C GLU A 223 -8.94 -9.47 14.20
N ALA A 224 -9.46 -10.67 13.88
CA ALA A 224 -9.10 -11.90 14.56
C ALA A 224 -7.58 -12.18 14.46
N GLN A 225 -6.99 -11.98 13.29
CA GLN A 225 -5.54 -12.17 13.11
C GLN A 225 -4.72 -11.07 13.80
N ALA A 226 -5.24 -9.84 13.88
CA ALA A 226 -4.61 -8.76 14.64
C ALA A 226 -4.65 -9.02 16.15
N HIS A 227 -5.73 -9.61 16.68
CA HIS A 227 -5.78 -10.11 18.06
C HIS A 227 -4.68 -11.15 18.30
N ILE A 228 -4.54 -12.14 17.43
CA ILE A 228 -3.46 -13.14 17.54
C ILE A 228 -2.10 -12.45 17.55
N LEU A 229 -1.84 -11.52 16.62
CA LEU A 229 -0.59 -10.77 16.54
C LEU A 229 -0.31 -10.02 17.86
N ALA A 230 -1.29 -9.32 18.43
CA ALA A 230 -1.15 -8.59 19.69
C ALA A 230 -0.70 -9.49 20.85
N THR A 231 -1.21 -10.73 20.93
CA THR A 231 -0.76 -11.69 21.96
C THR A 231 0.70 -12.13 21.78
N LEU A 232 1.24 -12.03 20.57
CA LEU A 232 2.61 -12.42 20.23
C LEU A 232 3.61 -11.26 20.38
N MET A 233 3.14 -10.01 20.51
CA MET A 233 3.97 -8.84 20.74
C MET A 233 4.53 -8.81 22.17
N ALA A 234 5.77 -8.35 22.32
CA ALA A 234 6.43 -8.21 23.63
C ALA A 234 5.83 -7.04 24.43
N THR A 235 5.67 -5.89 23.77
CA THR A 235 5.21 -4.63 24.38
C THR A 235 4.25 -3.93 23.42
N PRO A 236 3.02 -4.46 23.21
CA PRO A 236 2.08 -3.85 22.30
C PRO A 236 1.63 -2.48 22.80
N ARG A 237 1.83 -1.44 21.98
CA ARG A 237 1.41 -0.07 22.26
C ARG A 237 0.17 0.31 21.48
N LYS A 238 0.07 -0.11 20.22
CA LYS A 238 -1.05 0.23 19.33
C LYS A 238 -1.26 -0.85 18.27
N VAL A 239 -2.44 -1.45 18.24
CA VAL A 239 -2.81 -2.43 17.19
C VAL A 239 -4.20 -2.05 16.68
N ARG A 240 -4.29 -1.56 15.44
CA ARG A 240 -5.55 -1.02 14.91
C ARG A 240 -5.87 -1.48 13.50
N ILE A 241 -7.15 -1.75 13.28
CA ILE A 241 -7.75 -1.96 11.97
C ILE A 241 -8.62 -0.74 11.63
N LEU A 242 -8.29 -0.04 10.56
CA LEU A 242 -9.01 1.14 10.11
C LEU A 242 -9.95 0.79 8.96
N THR A 243 -11.19 1.26 9.04
CA THR A 243 -12.23 1.13 8.03
C THR A 243 -12.93 2.47 7.83
N HIS A 244 -13.88 2.54 6.90
CA HIS A 244 -14.86 3.63 6.86
C HIS A 244 -16.27 3.07 6.83
N THR A 245 -17.23 3.84 7.30
CA THR A 245 -18.67 3.54 7.20
C THR A 245 -19.23 3.96 5.85
N LEU A 246 -20.30 3.28 5.42
CA LEU A 246 -21.13 3.74 4.32
C LEU A 246 -22.50 4.16 4.87
N PRO A 247 -23.12 5.24 4.35
CA PRO A 247 -22.64 6.12 3.29
C PRO A 247 -21.80 7.31 3.77
N SER A 248 -21.64 7.52 5.09
CA SER A 248 -21.04 8.74 5.65
C SER A 248 -19.54 8.89 5.41
N MET A 249 -18.84 7.82 5.01
CA MET A 249 -17.38 7.78 4.83
C MET A 249 -16.59 8.13 6.09
N GLU A 250 -17.22 8.03 7.26
CA GLU A 250 -16.58 8.28 8.54
C GLU A 250 -15.51 7.21 8.78
N MET A 251 -14.28 7.65 9.03
CA MET A 251 -13.18 6.74 9.32
C MET A 251 -13.35 6.18 10.74
N ARG A 252 -13.37 4.86 10.85
CA ARG A 252 -13.39 4.13 12.11
C ARG A 252 -12.07 3.41 12.34
N ALA A 253 -11.60 3.37 13.58
CA ALA A 253 -10.44 2.61 14.01
C ALA A 253 -10.84 1.65 15.12
N PHE A 254 -10.79 0.35 14.84
CA PHE A 254 -10.92 -0.69 15.85
C PHE A 254 -9.56 -0.90 16.53
N ASP A 255 -9.48 -0.61 17.83
CA ASP A 255 -8.29 -0.82 18.64
C ASP A 255 -8.34 -2.18 19.35
N VAL A 256 -7.53 -3.10 18.84
CA VAL A 256 -7.46 -4.50 19.25
C VAL A 256 -7.07 -4.66 20.72
N LEU A 257 -6.30 -3.72 21.29
CA LEU A 257 -5.83 -3.79 22.67
C LEU A 257 -6.92 -3.39 23.67
N SER A 258 -7.74 -2.41 23.30
CA SER A 258 -8.85 -1.94 24.14
C SER A 258 -10.19 -2.61 23.84
N GLY A 259 -10.32 -3.24 22.66
CA GLY A 259 -11.57 -3.78 22.14
C GLY A 259 -12.60 -2.70 21.75
N ARG A 260 -12.16 -1.45 21.53
CA ARG A 260 -13.05 -0.31 21.24
C ARG A 260 -12.91 0.16 19.80
N THR A 261 -14.02 0.56 19.21
CA THR A 261 -14.08 1.29 17.93
C THR A 261 -14.10 2.79 18.21
N MET A 262 -13.28 3.56 17.49
CA MET A 262 -13.17 5.02 17.64
C MET A 262 -13.38 5.70 16.30
N ALA A 263 -14.04 6.86 16.31
CA ALA A 263 -14.17 7.71 15.13
C ALA A 263 -12.89 8.53 14.97
N LEU A 264 -12.38 8.60 13.74
CA LEU A 264 -11.26 9.46 13.40
C LEU A 264 -11.79 10.71 12.68
N ALA A 265 -11.36 11.89 13.13
CA ALA A 265 -11.70 13.13 12.46
C ALA A 265 -11.19 13.14 11.02
N GLU A 266 -11.90 13.84 10.13
CA GLU A 266 -11.52 13.97 8.73
C GLU A 266 -10.10 14.55 8.61
N GLY A 267 -9.24 13.88 7.83
CA GLY A 267 -7.85 14.30 7.64
C GLY A 267 -6.86 13.87 8.73
N SER A 268 -7.31 13.14 9.76
CA SER A 268 -6.42 12.60 10.82
C SER A 268 -5.40 11.60 10.27
N ASP A 269 -4.22 11.52 10.90
CA ASP A 269 -3.26 10.44 10.61
C ASP A 269 -3.81 9.11 11.13
N TRP A 270 -3.42 7.99 10.52
CA TRP A 270 -3.91 6.66 10.91
C TRP A 270 -3.52 6.29 12.34
N GLY A 271 -2.49 6.95 12.88
CA GLY A 271 -2.02 6.78 14.24
C GLY A 271 -2.77 7.60 15.28
N ASP A 272 -3.68 8.49 14.91
CA ASP A 272 -4.33 9.41 15.86
C ASP A 272 -5.32 8.66 16.76
N ASP A 273 -5.46 9.10 18.01
CA ASP A 273 -6.23 8.36 19.03
C ASP A 273 -7.75 8.48 18.87
N GLY A 274 -8.25 9.43 18.08
CA GLY A 274 -9.67 9.57 17.74
C GLY A 274 -10.57 9.92 18.94
N GLU A 275 -11.87 9.97 18.69
CA GLU A 275 -12.90 10.09 19.73
C GLU A 275 -13.59 8.72 19.89
N GLY A 276 -13.57 8.19 21.12
CA GLY A 276 -14.18 6.89 21.42
C GLY A 276 -15.69 6.98 21.55
N PHE A 277 -16.40 6.04 20.94
CA PHE A 277 -17.84 5.86 21.12
C PHE A 277 -18.16 4.37 21.35
N GLU A 278 -19.25 4.10 22.06
CA GLU A 278 -19.76 2.73 22.21
C GLU A 278 -20.57 2.40 20.95
N GLU A 279 -20.15 1.37 20.23
CA GLU A 279 -20.86 0.88 19.05
C GLU A 279 -22.14 0.20 19.54
N GLU A 280 -23.26 0.93 19.55
CA GLU A 280 -24.58 0.30 19.67
C GLU A 280 -24.70 -0.67 18.49
N VAL A 281 -24.87 -1.96 18.80
CA VAL A 281 -25.04 -3.03 17.81
C VAL A 281 -26.38 -2.79 17.11
N SER A 282 -26.42 -1.86 16.15
CA SER A 282 -27.53 -1.72 15.23
C SER A 282 -27.33 -2.76 14.13
N ASP A 283 -28.27 -3.69 13.98
CA ASP A 283 -28.35 -4.68 12.90
C ASP A 283 -28.54 -4.04 11.49
N GLU A 284 -28.22 -2.75 11.34
CA GLU A 284 -28.43 -1.93 10.15
C GLU A 284 -27.12 -1.58 9.41
N GLU A 285 -26.08 -2.43 9.47
CA GLU A 285 -25.10 -2.47 8.37
C GLU A 285 -25.79 -3.09 7.14
N SER A 286 -26.76 -2.36 6.59
CA SER A 286 -27.42 -2.69 5.33
C SER A 286 -26.34 -2.74 4.26
N GLU A 287 -26.15 -3.94 3.74
CA GLU A 287 -25.35 -4.24 2.56
C GLU A 287 -25.79 -3.35 1.40
N ILE A 288 -25.16 -2.18 1.27
CA ILE A 288 -24.97 -1.62 -0.05
C ILE A 288 -23.82 -2.45 -0.60
N SER A 289 -24.17 -3.46 -1.39
CA SER A 289 -23.22 -4.19 -2.21
C SER A 289 -22.21 -3.20 -2.76
N ASP A 290 -20.93 -3.44 -2.49
CA ASP A 290 -19.83 -2.78 -3.17
C ASP A 290 -20.23 -2.77 -4.65
N LEU A 291 -20.65 -1.61 -5.17
CA LEU A 291 -20.90 -1.46 -6.59
C LEU A 291 -19.53 -1.61 -7.22
N SER A 292 -19.15 -2.85 -7.50
CA SER A 292 -18.12 -3.16 -8.45
C SER A 292 -18.58 -2.49 -9.72
N TRP A 293 -17.94 -1.37 -10.03
CA TRP A 293 -17.85 -0.95 -11.41
C TRP A 293 -16.99 -2.05 -12.04
N ASP A 294 -17.68 -3.10 -12.48
CA ASP A 294 -17.12 -4.11 -13.35
C ASP A 294 -16.58 -3.36 -14.56
N ASP A 295 -15.29 -3.58 -14.76
CA ASP A 295 -14.51 -3.19 -15.91
C ASP A 295 -15.03 -4.03 -17.08
N ASP A 296 -16.10 -3.56 -17.73
CA ASP A 296 -16.50 -4.06 -19.05
C ASP A 296 -15.49 -3.54 -20.08
N GLY A 297 -14.47 -4.37 -20.37
CA GLY A 297 -13.47 -4.13 -21.41
C GLY A 297 -12.35 -5.17 -21.50
#